data_AF-A0AAD4WTI4-F1
#
_entry.id   AF-A0AAD4WTI4-F1
#
_cell.length_a   1.000
_cell.length_b   1.000
_cell.length_c   1.000
_cell.angle_alpha   90.00
_cell.angle_beta   90.00
_cell.angle_gamma   90.00
#
_symmetry.space_group_name_H-M   'P 1'
#
loop_
_entity.id
_entity.type
_entity.pdbx_description
1 polymer ?
#
loop_
_entity_poly.entity_id
_entity_poly.type
_entity_poly.pdbx_seq_one_letter_code
_entity_poly.pdbx_strand_id
1 'polypeptide(L)'
;MIDLKGISQNDAVYALAEVVGRVGYASEKWSLFFFQIVNHGISLDVLDRMIHGIREFHDSRRLSLRKDFIQGSLGKNVFYMSNNDLYQSSEINWKDTLACYVDPDPHKPEELPLVCR
;
A
#
# COMPACT_ATOMS: atom_id res chain seq x y z
N MET A 1 -15.15 -8.81 8.06
CA MET A 1 -15.02 -9.05 6.61
C MET A 1 -16.21 -8.41 5.90
N ILE A 2 -15.96 -7.68 4.82
CA ILE A 2 -16.95 -6.96 4.00
C ILE A 2 -16.80 -7.46 2.57
N ASP A 3 -17.91 -7.86 1.95
CA ASP A 3 -17.93 -8.41 0.60
C ASP A 3 -18.50 -7.35 -0.36
N LEU A 4 -17.75 -7.01 -1.41
CA LEU A 4 -18.13 -6.02 -2.43
C LEU A 4 -18.75 -6.65 -3.68
N LYS A 5 -19.05 -7.95 -3.68
CA LYS A 5 -19.63 -8.62 -4.84
C LYS A 5 -20.97 -7.99 -5.23
N GLY A 6 -21.10 -7.60 -6.49
CA GLY A 6 -22.36 -7.11 -7.07
C GLY A 6 -22.68 -5.64 -6.80
N ILE A 7 -21.84 -4.89 -6.07
CA ILE A 7 -22.10 -3.46 -5.78
C ILE A 7 -22.08 -2.56 -7.03
N SER A 8 -21.53 -3.05 -8.15
CA SER A 8 -21.41 -2.31 -9.41
C SER A 8 -22.39 -2.77 -10.48
N GLN A 9 -23.40 -3.59 -10.13
CA GLN A 9 -24.41 -4.11 -11.06
C GLN A 9 -25.64 -3.19 -11.14
N ASN A 10 -26.43 -3.28 -12.21
CA ASN A 10 -27.53 -2.33 -12.50
C ASN A 10 -28.65 -2.27 -11.44
N ASP A 11 -28.78 -3.25 -10.54
CA ASP A 11 -29.73 -3.28 -9.41
C ASP A 11 -29.08 -3.02 -8.03
N ALA A 12 -27.88 -2.43 -8.00
CA ALA A 12 -27.01 -2.39 -6.82
C ALA A 12 -27.38 -1.40 -5.71
N VAL A 13 -28.51 -0.69 -5.77
CA VAL A 13 -28.85 0.34 -4.77
C VAL A 13 -28.98 -0.27 -3.36
N TYR A 14 -29.64 -1.42 -3.24
CA TYR A 14 -29.78 -2.13 -1.95
C TYR A 14 -28.47 -2.76 -1.48
N ALA A 15 -27.70 -3.36 -2.39
CA ALA A 15 -26.41 -3.97 -2.08
C ALA A 15 -25.39 -2.92 -1.61
N LEU A 16 -25.37 -1.75 -2.26
CA LEU A 16 -24.52 -0.62 -1.87
C LEU A 16 -24.90 -0.09 -0.48
N ALA A 17 -26.19 0.11 -0.22
CA ALA A 17 -26.66 0.57 1.09
C ALA A 17 -26.29 -0.40 2.22
N GLU A 18 -26.40 -1.71 1.99
CA GLU A 18 -25.98 -2.73 2.96
C GLU A 18 -24.47 -2.67 3.23
N VAL A 19 -23.64 -2.61 2.17
CA VAL A 19 -22.18 -2.51 2.30
C VAL A 19 -21.78 -1.24 3.04
N VAL A 20 -22.37 -0.09 2.71
CA VAL A 20 -22.13 1.18 3.43
C VAL A 20 -22.49 1.05 4.90
N GLY A 21 -23.63 0.45 5.23
CA GLY A 21 -24.03 0.21 6.62
C GLY A 21 -23.05 -0.71 7.36
N ARG A 22 -22.55 -1.76 6.69
CA ARG A 22 -21.54 -2.67 7.27
C ARG A 22 -20.19 -2.00 7.48
N VAL A 23 -19.75 -1.15 6.55
CA VAL A 23 -18.52 -0.35 6.70
C VAL A 23 -18.66 0.62 7.87
N GLY A 24 -19.80 1.33 7.97
CA GLY A 24 -20.08 2.25 9.07
C GLY A 24 -20.08 1.55 10.42
N TYR A 25 -20.83 0.46 10.55
CA TYR A 25 -20.84 -0.37 11.75
C TYR A 25 -19.45 -0.91 12.12
N ALA A 26 -18.70 -1.41 11.14
CA ALA A 26 -17.35 -1.93 11.37
C ALA A 26 -16.40 -0.84 11.87
N SER A 27 -16.54 0.38 11.33
CA SER A 27 -15.74 1.54 11.71
C SER A 27 -16.08 2.07 13.11
N GLU A 28 -17.33 1.92 13.56
CA GLU A 28 -17.76 2.43 14.88
C GLU A 28 -17.55 1.44 16.04
N LYS A 29 -17.74 0.14 15.79
CA LYS A 29 -17.93 -0.84 16.87
C LYS A 29 -16.73 -1.71 17.18
N TRP A 30 -15.80 -1.86 16.25
CA TRP A 30 -14.64 -2.71 16.50
C TRP A 30 -13.59 -1.86 17.21
N SER A 31 -13.29 -2.20 18.47
CA SER A 31 -12.27 -1.51 19.31
C SER A 31 -10.86 -1.49 18.71
N LEU A 32 -10.69 -2.14 17.56
CA LEU A 32 -9.56 -2.09 16.65
C LEU A 32 -10.19 -1.89 15.26
N PHE A 33 -10.10 -0.69 14.68
CA PHE A 33 -10.67 -0.22 13.40
C PHE A 33 -10.20 -1.04 12.17
N PHE A 34 -10.32 -2.36 12.19
CA PHE A 34 -9.78 -3.26 11.17
C PHE A 34 -10.88 -4.18 10.64
N PHE A 35 -11.06 -4.14 9.32
CA PHE A 35 -11.89 -5.08 8.59
C PHE A 35 -11.23 -5.43 7.26
N GLN A 36 -11.42 -6.66 6.82
CA GLN A 36 -10.98 -7.12 5.50
C GLN A 36 -12.07 -6.90 4.47
N ILE A 37 -11.67 -6.55 3.24
CA ILE A 37 -12.55 -6.41 2.08
C ILE A 37 -12.25 -7.55 1.10
N VAL A 38 -13.29 -8.21 0.60
CA VAL A 38 -13.20 -9.25 -0.43
C VAL A 38 -14.05 -8.89 -1.65
N ASN A 39 -13.78 -9.54 -2.79
CA ASN A 39 -14.42 -9.25 -4.08
C ASN A 39 -14.33 -7.77 -4.47
N HIS A 40 -13.20 -7.12 -4.15
CA HIS A 40 -12.94 -5.69 -4.32
C HIS A 40 -12.74 -5.23 -5.78
N GLY A 41 -12.90 -6.10 -6.77
CA GLY A 41 -12.74 -5.78 -8.19
C GLY A 41 -11.30 -5.66 -8.70
N ILE A 42 -10.32 -5.43 -7.83
CA ILE A 42 -8.89 -5.52 -8.20
C ILE A 42 -8.54 -6.97 -8.58
N SER A 43 -7.96 -7.13 -9.77
CA SER A 43 -7.51 -8.43 -10.30
C SER A 43 -6.45 -9.08 -9.41
N LEU A 44 -6.53 -10.41 -9.25
CA LEU A 44 -5.51 -11.19 -8.53
C LEU A 44 -4.12 -11.06 -9.16
N ASP A 45 -4.03 -11.00 -10.50
CA ASP A 45 -2.75 -10.79 -11.21
C ASP A 45 -2.06 -9.49 -10.77
N VAL A 46 -2.83 -8.43 -10.56
CA VAL A 46 -2.29 -7.14 -10.14
C VAL A 46 -1.75 -7.25 -8.71
N LEU A 47 -2.47 -7.91 -7.80
CA LEU A 47 -2.01 -8.13 -6.43
C LEU A 47 -0.74 -9.00 -6.39
N ASP A 48 -0.71 -10.07 -7.17
CA ASP A 48 0.44 -10.98 -7.25
C ASP A 48 1.68 -10.27 -7.80
N ARG A 49 1.53 -9.47 -8.87
CA ARG A 49 2.62 -8.66 -9.42
C ARG A 49 3.14 -7.62 -8.42
N MET A 50 2.26 -6.95 -7.67
CA MET A 50 2.67 -6.01 -6.62
C MET A 50 3.51 -6.71 -5.53
N ILE A 51 3.04 -7.86 -5.03
CA ILE A 51 3.75 -8.64 -4.00
C ILE A 51 5.08 -9.16 -4.53
N HIS A 52 5.12 -9.65 -5.78
CA HIS A 52 6.35 -10.14 -6.38
C HIS A 52 7.37 -9.01 -6.57
N GLY A 53 6.97 -7.86 -7.13
CA GLY A 53 7.87 -6.74 -7.38
C GLY A 53 8.52 -6.19 -6.11
N ILE A 54 7.75 -6.04 -5.03
CA ILE A 54 8.30 -5.54 -3.75
C ILE A 54 9.24 -6.57 -3.10
N ARG A 55 8.95 -7.87 -3.22
CA ARG A 55 9.88 -8.92 -2.77
C ARG A 55 11.18 -8.87 -3.55
N GLU A 56 11.12 -8.82 -4.87
CA GLU A 56 12.31 -8.71 -5.73
C GLU A 56 13.15 -7.48 -5.37
N PHE A 57 12.52 -6.34 -5.06
CA PHE A 57 13.22 -5.14 -4.60
C PHE A 57 13.98 -5.35 -3.28
N HIS A 58 13.33 -5.97 -2.28
CA HIS A 58 13.93 -6.23 -0.96
C HIS A 58 14.88 -7.44 -0.93
N ASP A 59 14.78 -8.38 -1.87
CA ASP A 59 15.69 -9.53 -2.01
C ASP A 59 16.90 -9.20 -2.91
N SER A 60 16.76 -8.21 -3.80
CA SER A 60 17.83 -7.78 -4.68
C SER A 60 19.09 -7.40 -3.89
N ARG A 61 20.13 -8.24 -4.00
CA ARG A 61 21.48 -8.03 -3.40
C ARG A 61 22.22 -6.80 -3.94
N ARG A 62 21.68 -6.15 -4.98
CA ARG A 62 22.25 -4.95 -5.58
C ARG A 62 21.91 -3.74 -4.72
N LEU A 63 22.79 -3.43 -3.77
CA LEU A 63 22.73 -2.19 -2.99
C LEU A 63 22.60 -0.94 -3.88
N SER A 64 23.15 -0.98 -5.11
CA SER A 64 23.01 0.09 -6.10
C SER A 64 21.56 0.42 -6.43
N LEU A 65 20.66 -0.56 -6.47
CA LEU A 65 19.23 -0.34 -6.74
C LEU A 65 18.52 0.42 -5.62
N ARG A 66 19.07 0.42 -4.41
CA ARG A 66 18.49 1.13 -3.26
C ARG A 66 19.12 2.49 -3.05
N LYS A 67 20.42 2.63 -3.35
CA LYS A 67 21.19 3.90 -3.17
C LYS A 67 20.51 5.10 -3.82
N ASP A 68 19.93 4.92 -5.00
CA ASP A 68 19.27 6.01 -5.73
C ASP A 68 18.00 6.52 -5.04
N PHE A 69 17.45 5.70 -4.13
CA PHE A 69 16.24 5.98 -3.35
C PHE A 69 16.53 6.25 -1.87
N ILE A 70 17.75 6.02 -1.35
CA ILE A 70 18.08 6.31 0.05
C ILE A 70 17.82 7.80 0.32
N GLN A 71 17.03 8.07 1.36
CA GLN A 71 16.60 9.40 1.78
C GLN A 71 17.77 10.40 1.86
N GLY A 72 17.68 11.49 1.10
CA GLY A 72 18.75 12.51 1.02
C GLY A 72 18.47 13.73 0.11
N SER A 73 17.39 13.71 -0.68
CA SER A 73 16.97 14.87 -1.48
C SER A 73 15.54 15.29 -1.15
N LEU A 74 15.38 16.49 -0.60
CA LEU A 74 14.10 17.17 -0.49
C LEU A 74 13.41 17.14 -1.87
N GLY A 75 12.16 16.67 -1.93
CA GLY A 75 11.33 16.72 -3.16
C GLY A 75 11.28 15.45 -4.02
N LYS A 76 11.76 14.29 -3.56
CA LYS A 76 11.49 13.00 -4.24
C LYS A 76 10.21 12.35 -3.71
N ASN A 77 9.34 11.97 -4.63
CA ASN A 77 8.08 11.28 -4.33
C ASN A 77 8.26 9.76 -4.13
N VAL A 78 9.44 9.21 -4.43
CA VAL A 78 9.80 7.79 -4.18
C VAL A 78 11.10 7.73 -3.38
N PHE A 79 11.09 7.06 -2.23
CA PHE A 79 12.26 6.95 -1.36
C PHE A 79 12.29 5.64 -0.58
N TYR A 80 13.49 5.26 -0.18
CA TYR A 80 13.81 4.08 0.62
C TYR A 80 14.41 4.51 1.96
N MET A 81 13.91 3.90 3.03
CA MET A 81 14.39 4.11 4.39
C MET A 81 14.61 2.76 5.08
N SER A 82 15.68 2.70 5.86
CA SER A 82 16.00 1.60 6.75
C SER A 82 16.17 2.18 8.15
N ASN A 83 15.49 1.62 9.14
CA ASN A 83 15.55 2.06 10.54
C ASN A 83 15.28 3.56 10.75
N ASN A 84 14.03 3.99 10.53
CA ASN A 84 13.60 5.39 10.65
C ASN A 84 13.77 6.00 12.06
N ASP A 85 13.87 5.16 13.11
CA ASP A 85 13.77 5.62 14.51
C ASP A 85 15.10 5.64 15.27
N LEU A 86 16.25 5.42 14.59
CA LEU A 86 17.58 5.27 15.21
C LEU A 86 18.00 6.40 16.17
N TYR A 87 17.39 7.58 16.02
CA TYR A 87 17.68 8.76 16.83
C TYR A 87 16.44 9.37 17.49
N GLN A 88 15.25 8.79 17.28
CA GLN A 88 13.98 9.33 17.75
C GLN A 88 13.26 8.43 18.76
N SER A 89 13.61 7.14 18.83
CA SER A 89 13.02 6.18 19.76
C SER A 89 14.09 5.47 20.57
N SER A 90 13.75 5.08 21.80
CA SER A 90 14.57 4.16 22.60
C SER A 90 14.58 2.74 22.03
N GLU A 91 13.67 2.44 21.11
CA GLU A 91 13.49 1.14 20.47
C GLU A 91 13.78 1.24 18.98
N ILE A 92 14.50 0.24 18.46
CA ILE A 92 14.80 0.14 17.03
C ILE A 92 13.68 -0.63 16.36
N ASN A 93 13.10 -0.05 15.31
CA ASN A 93 12.15 -0.74 14.44
C ASN A 93 12.91 -1.53 13.36
N TRP A 94 12.92 -2.86 13.43
CA TRP A 94 13.50 -3.72 12.40
C TRP A 94 12.60 -3.74 11.16
N LYS A 95 12.71 -2.70 10.33
CA LYS A 95 11.92 -2.54 9.11
C LYS A 95 12.67 -1.74 8.06
N ASP A 96 12.70 -2.29 6.85
CA ASP A 96 13.04 -1.56 5.63
C ASP A 96 11.74 -1.16 4.91
N THR A 97 11.69 0.06 4.37
CA THR A 97 10.48 0.60 3.71
C THR A 97 10.85 1.27 2.40
N LEU A 98 10.17 0.88 1.32
CA LEU A 98 10.04 1.67 0.11
C LEU A 98 8.70 2.43 0.20
N ALA A 99 8.75 3.75 0.09
CA ALA A 99 7.58 4.61 0.17
C ALA A 99 7.45 5.46 -1.09
N CYS A 100 6.21 5.60 -1.55
CA CYS A 100 5.87 6.36 -2.75
C CYS A 100 4.67 7.26 -2.46
N TYR A 101 4.84 8.58 -2.59
CA TYR A 101 3.74 9.53 -2.57
C TYR A 101 3.06 9.55 -3.94
N VAL A 102 1.74 9.41 -3.93
CA VAL A 102 0.89 9.41 -5.15
C VAL A 102 -0.09 10.58 -5.18
N ASP A 103 -0.08 11.41 -4.14
CA ASP A 103 -0.98 12.56 -3.93
C ASP A 103 -0.15 13.70 -3.29
N PRO A 104 -0.35 14.99 -3.66
CA PRO A 104 -1.31 15.52 -4.64
C PRO A 104 -0.92 15.31 -6.11
N ASP A 105 0.37 15.07 -6.39
CA ASP A 105 0.89 14.86 -7.74
C ASP A 105 1.55 13.48 -7.82
N PRO A 106 1.00 12.54 -8.62
CA PRO A 106 1.56 11.21 -8.73
C PRO A 106 2.93 11.26 -9.39
N HIS A 107 3.89 10.53 -8.82
CA HIS A 107 5.19 10.30 -9.46
C HIS A 107 5.02 9.60 -10.81
N LYS A 108 5.96 9.86 -11.73
CA LYS A 108 5.96 9.14 -12.99
C LYS A 108 6.33 7.67 -12.76
N PRO A 109 5.78 6.71 -13.53
CA PRO A 109 6.19 5.31 -13.42
C PRO A 109 7.71 5.13 -13.53
N GLU A 110 8.38 5.98 -14.32
CA GLU A 110 9.83 5.99 -14.50
C GLU A 110 10.63 6.20 -13.22
N GLU A 111 10.02 6.83 -12.21
CA GLU A 111 10.61 7.10 -10.91
C GLU A 111 10.55 5.89 -9.98
N LEU A 112 9.73 4.87 -10.28
CA LEU A 112 9.71 3.63 -9.52
C LEU A 112 10.90 2.73 -9.90
N PRO A 113 11.45 1.95 -8.95
CA PRO A 113 12.42 0.90 -9.25
C PRO A 113 11.88 -0.05 -10.33
N LEU A 114 12.72 -0.38 -11.31
CA LEU A 114 12.32 -1.19 -12.47
C LEU A 114 11.68 -2.53 -12.08
N VAL A 115 12.12 -3.12 -10.97
CA VAL A 115 11.64 -4.41 -10.47
C VAL A 115 10.23 -4.37 -9.89
N CYS A 116 9.73 -3.19 -9.52
CA CYS A 116 8.42 -3.01 -8.88
C CYS A 116 7.59 -1.89 -9.52
N ARG A 117 7.80 -1.63 -10.81
CA ARG A 117 7.00 -0.72 -11.63
C ARG A 117 5.80 -1.43 -12.25
#